data_AF-A0A2V7E286-F1
#
_entry.id   AF-A0A2V7E286-F1
#
_cell.length_a   1.000
_cell.length_b   1.000
_cell.length_c   1.000
_cell.angle_alpha   90.00
_cell.angle_beta   90.00
_cell.angle_gamma   90.00
#
_symmetry.space_group_name_H-M   'P 1'
#
loop_
_entity.id
_entity.type
_entity.pdbx_description
1 polymer ?
#
loop_
_entity_poly.entity_id
_entity_poly.type
_entity_poly.pdbx_seq_one_letter_code
_entity_poly.pdbx_strand_id
1 'polypeptide(L)'
;MGRGVSAAILKAAGPELKRDAQQLLPVSVGDVCVTRAGVLPVKYVLHPITVDWDRGVLPTKRTVRQLSREIFRRCEALGIAAYGQIQMQSWERKTLRDIVDTLQGRPLR
;
A
#
# COMPACT_ATOMS: atom_id res chain seq x y z
N MET A 1 -7.87 4.94 -3.90
CA MET A 1 -6.84 5.31 -4.90
C MET A 1 -7.28 6.55 -5.66
N GLY A 2 -6.76 7.72 -5.33
CA GLY A 2 -7.25 8.96 -5.94
C GLY A 2 -6.34 10.18 -5.87
N ARG A 3 -5.26 10.11 -5.08
CA ARG A 3 -4.26 11.19 -4.97
C ARG A 3 -2.90 10.68 -4.49
N GLY A 4 -1.88 11.52 -4.64
CA GLY A 4 -0.52 11.27 -4.17
C GLY A 4 0.04 9.94 -4.70
N VAL A 5 0.70 9.19 -3.81
CA VAL A 5 1.34 7.90 -4.11
C VAL A 5 0.33 6.90 -4.68
N SER A 6 -0.90 6.84 -4.13
CA SER A 6 -1.93 5.91 -4.62
C SER A 6 -2.34 6.20 -6.07
N ALA A 7 -2.37 7.48 -6.48
CA ALA A 7 -2.66 7.86 -7.86
C ALA A 7 -1.47 7.60 -8.79
N ALA A 8 -0.24 7.82 -8.31
CA ALA A 8 0.98 7.51 -9.07
C ALA A 8 1.11 6.00 -9.35
N ILE A 9 0.87 5.16 -8.33
CA ILE A 9 0.84 3.70 -8.48
C ILE A 9 -0.23 3.30 -9.48
N LEU A 10 -1.46 3.82 -9.36
CA LEU A 10 -2.54 3.50 -10.30
C LEU A 10 -2.20 3.90 -11.74
N LYS A 11 -1.61 5.09 -11.93
CA LYS A 11 -1.18 5.56 -13.25
C LYS A 11 -0.13 4.64 -13.87
N ALA A 12 0.82 4.16 -13.07
CA ALA A 12 1.88 3.26 -13.52
C ALA A 12 1.42 1.81 -13.71
N ALA A 13 0.48 1.34 -12.88
CA ALA A 13 -0.04 -0.03 -12.91
C ALA A 13 -1.15 -0.27 -13.94
N GLY A 14 -1.81 0.79 -14.40
CA GLY A 14 -2.95 0.71 -15.30
C GLY A 14 -4.30 0.52 -14.59
N PRO A 15 -5.42 0.64 -15.32
CA PRO A 15 -6.77 0.70 -14.75
C PRO A 15 -7.21 -0.61 -14.07
N GLU A 16 -6.67 -1.77 -14.49
CA GLU A 16 -7.01 -3.07 -13.91
C GLU A 16 -6.69 -3.14 -12.41
N LEU A 17 -5.64 -2.45 -11.94
CA LEU A 17 -5.32 -2.39 -10.52
C LEU A 17 -6.50 -1.86 -9.68
N LYS A 18 -7.20 -0.83 -10.17
CA LYS A 18 -8.35 -0.25 -9.48
C LYS A 18 -9.55 -1.20 -9.55
N ARG A 19 -9.77 -1.86 -10.70
CA ARG A 19 -10.87 -2.81 -10.89
C ARG A 19 -10.75 -3.98 -9.91
N ASP A 20 -9.56 -4.57 -9.81
CA ASP A 20 -9.27 -5.65 -8.86
C ASP A 20 -9.51 -5.19 -7.42
N ALA A 21 -9.04 -3.99 -7.05
CA ALA A 21 -9.23 -3.46 -5.70
C ALA A 21 -10.72 -3.20 -5.38
N GLN A 22 -11.52 -2.76 -6.35
CA GLN A 22 -12.95 -2.51 -6.16
C GLN A 22 -13.76 -3.78 -5.93
N GLN A 23 -13.36 -4.91 -6.52
CA GLN A 23 -14.03 -6.20 -6.32
C GLN A 23 -13.86 -6.75 -4.89
N LEU A 24 -12.88 -6.25 -4.14
CA LEU A 24 -12.63 -6.67 -2.76
C LEU A 24 -13.45 -5.88 -1.73
N LEU A 25 -14.20 -4.85 -2.15
CA LEU A 25 -14.99 -4.02 -1.26
C LEU A 25 -16.31 -4.70 -0.85
N PRO A 26 -16.84 -4.41 0.36
CA PRO A 26 -16.31 -3.48 1.37
C PRO A 26 -15.18 -4.07 2.22
N VAL A 27 -14.20 -3.22 2.62
CA VAL A 27 -13.12 -3.59 3.55
C VAL A 27 -13.04 -2.58 4.69
N SER A 28 -12.86 -3.10 5.90
CA SER A 28 -12.85 -2.32 7.14
C SER A 28 -11.59 -1.48 7.30
N VAL A 29 -11.74 -0.31 7.93
CA VAL A 29 -10.60 0.49 8.41
C VAL A 29 -9.74 -0.35 9.36
N GLY A 30 -8.42 -0.35 9.13
CA GLY A 30 -7.48 -1.16 9.89
C GLY A 30 -7.17 -2.52 9.27
N ASP A 31 -7.75 -2.85 8.11
CA ASP A 31 -7.42 -4.04 7.31
C ASP A 31 -6.69 -3.67 6.00
N VAL A 32 -6.15 -4.68 5.32
CA VAL A 32 -5.32 -4.54 4.12
C VAL A 32 -5.86 -5.42 3.01
N CYS A 33 -6.21 -4.82 1.87
CA CYS A 33 -6.52 -5.57 0.65
C CYS A 33 -5.23 -5.89 -0.10
N VAL A 34 -5.18 -7.03 -0.78
CA VAL A 34 -4.05 -7.39 -1.65
C VAL A 34 -4.57 -7.63 -3.06
N THR A 35 -3.96 -6.98 -4.04
CA THR A 35 -4.26 -7.21 -5.45
C THR A 35 -2.98 -7.58 -6.21
N ARG A 36 -3.14 -8.07 -7.43
CA ARG A 36 -2.06 -8.05 -8.41
C ARG A 36 -1.66 -6.62 -8.74
N ALA A 37 -0.46 -6.43 -9.29
CA ALA A 37 0.11 -5.10 -9.51
C ALA A 37 -0.15 -4.51 -10.91
N GLY A 38 -1.08 -5.08 -11.67
CA GLY A 38 -1.31 -4.69 -13.07
C GLY A 38 -0.05 -4.89 -13.90
N VAL A 39 0.38 -3.86 -14.62
CA VAL A 39 1.58 -3.89 -15.48
C VAL A 39 2.90 -3.61 -14.74
N LEU A 40 2.85 -3.33 -13.44
CA LEU A 40 4.08 -3.08 -12.68
C LEU A 40 4.96 -4.33 -12.59
N PRO A 41 6.30 -4.18 -12.57
CA PRO A 41 7.24 -5.29 -12.40
C PRO A 41 7.31 -5.79 -10.93
N VAL A 42 6.17 -5.85 -10.24
CA VAL A 42 6.04 -6.35 -8.87
C VAL A 42 4.86 -7.31 -8.79
N LYS A 43 4.86 -8.24 -7.84
CA LYS A 43 3.84 -9.30 -7.78
C LYS A 43 2.50 -8.80 -7.21
N TYR A 44 2.58 -7.97 -6.18
CA TYR A 44 1.41 -7.55 -5.40
C TYR A 44 1.46 -6.07 -5.07
N VAL A 45 0.27 -5.48 -4.92
CA VAL A 45 0.09 -4.17 -4.28
C VAL A 45 -0.82 -4.37 -3.08
N LEU A 46 -0.36 -3.92 -1.92
CA LEU A 46 -1.12 -3.93 -0.68
C LEU A 46 -1.80 -2.57 -0.51
N HIS A 47 -3.08 -2.59 -0.17
CA HIS A 47 -3.92 -1.40 0.01
C HIS A 47 -4.40 -1.32 1.47
N PRO A 48 -3.63 -0.66 2.35
CA PRO A 48 -4.05 -0.42 3.73
C PRO A 48 -5.25 0.54 3.76
N ILE A 49 -6.32 0.15 4.46
CA ILE A 49 -7.52 0.98 4.61
C ILE A 49 -7.39 1.82 5.87
N THR A 50 -7.07 3.11 5.70
CA THR A 50 -6.76 4.02 6.82
C THR A 50 -7.91 4.96 7.19
N VAL A 51 -8.87 5.15 6.28
CA VAL A 51 -9.97 6.11 6.41
C VAL A 51 -11.25 5.52 5.86
N ASP A 52 -12.37 5.97 6.42
CA ASP A 52 -13.71 5.79 5.87
C ASP A 52 -14.36 7.17 5.84
N TRP A 53 -14.49 7.74 4.63
CA TRP A 53 -15.04 9.09 4.47
C TRP A 53 -16.55 9.13 4.70
N ASP A 54 -17.26 8.06 4.37
CA ASP A 54 -18.72 7.99 4.51
C ASP A 54 -19.11 7.93 5.99
N ARG A 55 -18.29 7.26 6.82
CA ARG A 55 -18.47 7.16 8.27
C ARG A 55 -17.67 8.19 9.07
N GLY A 56 -16.95 9.10 8.42
CA GLY A 56 -16.12 10.12 9.08
C GLY A 56 -14.96 9.56 9.92
N VAL A 57 -14.48 8.35 9.60
CA VAL A 57 -13.36 7.71 10.32
C VAL A 57 -12.04 8.18 9.74
N LEU A 58 -11.26 8.87 10.57
CA LEU A 58 -9.91 9.33 10.26
C LEU A 58 -8.84 8.38 10.81
N PRO A 59 -7.61 8.41 10.26
CA PRO A 59 -6.54 7.53 10.71
C PRO A 59 -6.10 7.94 12.11
N THR A 60 -5.94 6.96 13.00
CA THR A 60 -5.34 7.15 14.33
C THR A 60 -3.98 6.46 14.42
N LYS A 61 -3.17 6.79 15.43
CA LYS A 61 -1.94 6.02 15.74
C LYS A 61 -2.24 4.53 15.94
N ARG A 62 -3.42 4.19 16.48
CA ARG A 62 -3.86 2.80 16.66
C ARG A 62 -4.11 2.14 15.31
N THR A 63 -4.82 2.82 14.41
CA THR A 63 -5.09 2.35 13.04
C THR A 63 -3.78 2.08 12.29
N VAL A 64 -2.82 3.01 12.36
CA VAL A 64 -1.51 2.84 11.70
C VAL A 64 -0.77 1.64 12.25
N ARG A 65 -0.66 1.49 13.58
CA ARG A 65 0.00 0.32 14.20
C ARG A 65 -0.68 -1.00 13.83
N GLN A 66 -2.00 -1.02 13.76
CA GLN A 66 -2.76 -2.20 13.37
C GLN A 66 -2.44 -2.57 11.91
N LEU A 67 -2.51 -1.60 11.00
CA LEU A 67 -2.20 -1.81 9.59
C LEU A 67 -0.76 -2.26 9.37
N SER A 68 0.21 -1.72 10.10
CA SER A 68 1.60 -2.18 10.02
C SER A 68 1.69 -3.67 10.30
N ARG A 69 1.04 -4.17 11.37
CA ARG A 69 1.02 -5.60 11.69
C ARG A 69 0.30 -6.42 10.62
N GLU A 70 -0.84 -5.93 10.13
CA GLU A 70 -1.63 -6.62 9.12
C GLU A 70 -0.86 -6.73 7.79
N ILE A 71 -0.11 -5.69 7.40
CA ILE A 71 0.79 -5.74 6.23
C ILE A 71 1.80 -6.89 6.38
N PHE A 72 2.48 -6.99 7.52
CA PHE A 72 3.45 -8.07 7.75
C PHE A 72 2.78 -9.44 7.72
N ARG A 73 1.61 -9.58 8.36
CA ARG A 73 0.82 -10.83 8.34
C ARG A 73 0.45 -11.25 6.92
N ARG A 74 0.05 -10.30 6.06
CA ARG A 74 -0.25 -10.58 4.64
C ARG A 74 1.01 -10.94 3.87
N CYS A 75 2.14 -10.27 4.11
CA CYS A 75 3.41 -10.62 3.49
C CYS A 75 3.83 -12.06 3.85
N GLU A 76 3.75 -12.44 5.13
CA GLU A 76 4.04 -13.81 5.59
C GLU A 76 3.13 -14.84 4.91
N ALA A 77 1.81 -14.59 4.88
CA ALA A 77 0.85 -15.47 4.23
C ALA A 77 1.09 -15.63 2.71
N LEU A 78 1.72 -14.64 2.08
CA LEU A 78 2.11 -14.65 0.67
C LEU A 78 3.54 -15.18 0.44
N GLY A 79 4.26 -15.57 1.49
CA GLY A 79 5.65 -16.00 1.42
C GLY A 79 6.63 -14.90 1.01
N ILE A 80 6.29 -13.63 1.26
CA ILE A 80 7.12 -12.46 0.95
C ILE A 80 7.98 -12.14 2.17
N ALA A 81 9.30 -12.22 2.00
CA ALA A 81 10.23 -11.77 3.03
C ALA A 81 10.05 -10.26 3.28
N ALA A 82 9.51 -9.92 4.44
CA ALA A 82 9.37 -8.54 4.89
C ALA A 82 10.43 -8.28 5.97
N TYR A 83 11.38 -7.39 5.71
CA TYR A 83 12.43 -7.04 6.68
C TYR A 83 11.82 -6.17 7.80
N GLY A 84 11.45 -6.82 8.91
CA GLY A 84 10.60 -6.27 9.98
C GLY A 84 11.28 -5.40 11.05
N GLN A 85 12.45 -4.79 10.80
CA GLN A 85 13.04 -3.85 11.76
C GLN A 85 12.90 -2.41 11.27
N ILE A 86 11.90 -1.70 11.78
CA ILE A 86 11.68 -0.29 11.46
C ILE A 86 11.56 0.51 12.75
N GLN A 87 12.65 1.20 13.12
CA GLN A 87 12.56 2.39 13.94
C GLN A 87 11.90 3.51 13.12
N MET A 88 10.75 3.96 13.61
CA MET A 88 9.72 4.72 12.90
C MET A 88 10.02 6.21 12.71
N GLN A 89 11.28 6.62 12.46
CA GLN A 89 11.66 8.05 12.48
C GLN A 89 12.36 8.58 11.22
N SER A 90 12.92 7.73 10.34
CA SER A 90 13.78 8.21 9.22
C SER A 90 13.33 7.79 7.81
N TRP A 91 12.59 6.69 7.68
CA TRP A 91 12.43 5.94 6.43
C TRP A 91 11.33 6.43 5.49
N GLU A 92 10.27 7.11 5.97
CA GLU A 92 9.11 7.47 5.15
C GLU A 92 9.49 8.27 3.90
N ARG A 93 10.41 9.24 4.02
CA ARG A 93 10.87 10.05 2.88
C ARG A 93 11.79 9.30 1.91
N LYS A 94 12.53 8.29 2.38
CA LYS A 94 13.40 7.50 1.50
C LYS A 94 12.57 6.47 0.77
N THR A 95 11.77 5.67 1.47
CA THR A 95 10.89 4.66 0.86
C THR A 95 9.87 5.27 -0.10
N LEU A 96 9.29 6.44 0.22
CA LEU A 96 8.42 7.13 -0.72
C LEU A 96 9.16 7.63 -1.97
N ARG A 97 10.40 8.11 -1.82
CA ARG A 97 11.24 8.49 -2.97
C ARG A 97 11.62 7.28 -3.79
N ASP A 98 12.06 6.19 -3.16
CA ASP A 98 12.43 4.94 -3.80
C ASP A 98 11.25 4.34 -4.58
N ILE A 99 10.04 4.38 -4.00
CA ILE A 99 8.81 3.98 -4.70
C ILE A 99 8.56 4.91 -5.90
N VAL A 100 8.63 6.23 -5.72
CA VAL A 100 8.41 7.19 -6.82
C VAL A 100 9.46 7.03 -7.92
N ASP A 101 10.73 6.86 -7.57
CA ASP A 101 11.84 6.68 -8.48
C ASP A 101 11.68 5.35 -9.24
N THR A 102 11.35 4.25 -8.55
CA THR A 102 11.03 2.96 -9.19
C THR A 102 9.85 3.10 -10.17
N LEU A 103 8.77 3.76 -9.76
CA LEU A 103 7.59 3.99 -10.62
C LEU A 103 7.90 4.92 -11.79
N GLN A 104 8.94 5.75 -11.70
CA GLN A 104 9.43 6.62 -12.75
C GLN A 104 10.57 5.99 -13.58
N GLY A 105 10.87 4.70 -13.37
CA GLY A 105 11.94 4.00 -14.07
C GLY A 105 13.35 4.49 -13.71
N ARG A 106 13.51 5.17 -12.58
CA ARG A 106 14.79 5.68 -12.08
C ARG A 106 15.45 4.63 -11.17
N PRO A 107 16.78 4.47 -11.26
CA PRO A 107 17.51 3.56 -10.38
C PRO A 107 17.43 4.02 -8.92
N LEU A 108 17.26 3.06 -8.01
CA LEU A 108 17.26 3.28 -6.56
C LEU A 108 18.63 3.79 -6.10
N ARG A 109 18.66 4.73 -5.16
CA ARG A 109 19.88 5.33 -4.57
C ARG A 109 20.11 4.92 -3.11
#